data_AF-A0A9Q0NTV8-F1
#
_entry.id   AF-A0A9Q0NTV8-F1
#
_cell.length_a   1.000
_cell.length_b   1.000
_cell.length_c   1.000
_cell.angle_alpha   90.00
_cell.angle_beta   90.00
_cell.angle_gamma   90.00
#
_symmetry.space_group_name_H-M   'P 1'
#
loop_
_entity.id
_entity.type
_entity.pdbx_description
1 polymer ?
#
loop_
_entity_poly.entity_id
_entity_poly.type
_entity_poly.pdbx_seq_one_letter_code
_entity_poly.pdbx_strand_id
1 'polypeptide(L)'
;MLHWKNSIRETYYDVLSVKEDASYVDIRTSYRSAILNYHPDKLQNTRQASDPGDKSDDRFMKVQKAWEILGNSMSRALYDSKLRALRQDSEVSEDISLEEMMVEDNGEIFEMFYQCRCGDYFSIDSSEFEKMGYTLSRDECRISIQTPDAFPASVVLPCGSCSLQVRLLINADAKKGELTGAYLREGEACPHQPPETLMAEIDTAISKLEYSRATALLDSPSPTPTNTLKTSMCSGSGANPQYDVRMADGAYRSGCASLAAGKLDEALQYLNVSLSKCPPDKTSAVAKLQSLISLTSQQLQKLPS
;
A
#
# COMPACT_ATOMS: atom_id res chain seq x y z
N MET A 1 -27.35 -13.43 17.55
CA MET A 1 -26.00 -13.05 18.04
C MET A 1 -25.07 -13.01 16.84
N LEU A 2 -24.70 -11.80 16.41
CA LEU A 2 -23.89 -11.56 15.22
C LEU A 2 -22.42 -11.78 15.57
N HIS A 3 -21.80 -12.85 15.04
CA HIS A 3 -20.34 -12.97 15.00
C HIS A 3 -19.86 -12.25 13.74
N TRP A 4 -19.47 -10.99 13.89
CA TRP A 4 -18.73 -10.26 12.87
C TRP A 4 -17.41 -11.01 12.63
N LYS A 5 -17.33 -11.69 11.49
CA LYS A 5 -16.16 -12.49 11.14
C LYS A 5 -15.01 -11.54 10.84
N ASN A 6 -13.95 -11.63 11.63
CA ASN A 6 -12.62 -11.19 11.25
C ASN A 6 -12.31 -11.79 9.88
N SER A 7 -12.33 -10.96 8.84
CA SER A 7 -12.05 -11.37 7.47
C SER A 7 -10.54 -11.48 7.26
N ILE A 8 -9.93 -12.41 8.00
CA ILE A 8 -8.55 -12.84 7.84
C ILE A 8 -8.62 -14.36 7.81
N ARG A 9 -8.37 -14.95 6.63
CA ARG A 9 -8.20 -16.40 6.33
C ARG A 9 -8.75 -17.39 7.37
N GLU A 10 -9.71 -18.24 6.95
CA GLU A 10 -10.29 -19.33 7.76
C GLU A 10 -9.20 -20.08 8.58
N THR A 11 -9.27 -19.97 9.91
CA THR A 11 -8.32 -20.62 10.83
C THR A 11 -8.71 -22.07 11.09
N TYR A 12 -7.79 -22.88 11.63
CA TYR A 12 -8.14 -24.25 12.02
C TYR A 12 -9.19 -24.30 13.15
N TYR A 13 -9.26 -23.26 13.98
CA TYR A 13 -10.30 -23.10 14.99
C TYR A 13 -11.67 -22.85 14.35
N ASP A 14 -11.72 -22.02 13.30
CA ASP A 14 -12.95 -21.79 12.51
C ASP A 14 -13.43 -23.07 11.81
N VAL A 15 -12.49 -23.85 11.24
CA VAL A 15 -12.80 -25.14 10.59
C VAL A 15 -13.46 -26.11 11.57
N LEU A 16 -12.97 -26.19 12.81
CA LEU A 16 -13.58 -26.98 13.89
C LEU A 16 -14.70 -26.23 14.62
N SER A 17 -15.06 -25.02 14.21
CA SER A 17 -16.11 -24.20 14.83
C SER A 17 -15.96 -24.06 16.35
N VAL A 18 -14.71 -23.95 16.81
CA VAL A 18 -14.34 -23.73 18.21
C VAL A 18 -13.62 -22.39 18.33
N LYS A 19 -13.57 -21.85 19.54
CA LYS A 19 -12.79 -20.64 19.82
C LYS A 19 -11.30 -20.97 19.99
N GLU A 20 -10.44 -19.96 19.86
CA GLU A 20 -8.99 -20.12 20.04
C GLU A 20 -8.61 -20.46 21.50
N ASP A 21 -9.44 -20.06 22.47
CA ASP A 21 -9.31 -20.38 23.90
C ASP A 21 -9.92 -21.75 24.27
N ALA A 22 -10.42 -22.50 23.29
CA ALA A 22 -11.08 -23.78 23.54
C ALA A 22 -10.14 -24.80 24.20
N SER A 23 -10.68 -25.58 25.15
CA SER A 23 -9.94 -26.65 25.80
C SER A 23 -9.70 -27.82 24.85
N TYR A 24 -8.74 -28.69 25.17
CA TYR A 24 -8.51 -29.92 24.39
C TYR A 24 -9.78 -30.80 24.29
N VAL A 25 -10.59 -30.82 25.35
CA VAL A 25 -11.83 -31.60 25.39
C VAL A 25 -12.85 -31.05 24.39
N ASP A 26 -12.97 -29.73 24.29
CA ASP A 26 -13.87 -29.07 23.36
C ASP A 26 -13.45 -29.29 21.90
N ILE A 27 -12.15 -29.15 21.62
CA ILE A 27 -11.58 -29.41 20.29
C ILE A 27 -11.82 -30.85 19.87
N ARG A 28 -11.58 -31.82 20.77
CA ARG A 28 -11.80 -33.25 20.50
C ARG A 28 -13.27 -33.57 20.27
N THR A 29 -14.16 -32.95 21.05
CA THR A 29 -15.61 -33.16 20.92
C THR A 29 -16.11 -32.59 19.61
N SER A 30 -15.67 -31.38 19.26
CA SER A 30 -16.03 -30.76 17.98
C SER A 30 -15.50 -31.55 16.79
N TYR A 31 -14.23 -31.99 16.83
CA TYR A 31 -13.65 -32.84 15.79
C TYR A 31 -14.46 -34.11 15.55
N ARG A 32 -14.84 -34.84 16.61
CA ARG A 32 -15.69 -36.04 16.50
C ARG A 32 -17.02 -35.73 15.83
N SER A 33 -17.65 -34.61 16.21
CA SER A 33 -18.91 -34.18 15.60
C SER A 33 -18.73 -33.80 14.12
N ALA A 34 -17.64 -33.13 13.77
CA ALA A 34 -17.32 -32.71 12.41
C ALA A 34 -17.05 -33.92 11.50
N ILE A 35 -16.28 -34.92 11.97
CA ILE A 35 -16.06 -36.16 11.22
C ILE A 35 -17.37 -36.89 10.97
N LEU A 36 -18.26 -37.02 11.97
CA LEU A 36 -19.56 -37.68 11.78
C LEU A 36 -20.48 -36.96 10.78
N ASN A 37 -20.30 -35.66 10.61
CA ASN A 37 -21.09 -34.85 9.67
C ASN A 37 -20.50 -34.83 8.26
N TYR A 38 -19.17 -34.84 8.14
CA TYR A 38 -18.45 -34.69 6.88
C TYR A 38 -17.80 -36.00 6.38
N HIS A 39 -18.06 -37.14 7.03
CA HIS A 39 -17.49 -38.42 6.59
C HIS A 39 -17.94 -38.76 5.15
N PRO A 40 -17.01 -39.16 4.25
CA PRO A 40 -17.34 -39.41 2.85
C PRO A 40 -18.39 -40.52 2.68
N ASP A 41 -18.41 -41.54 3.54
CA ASP A 41 -19.41 -42.64 3.51
C ASP A 41 -20.85 -42.17 3.76
N LYS A 42 -21.05 -41.23 4.71
CA LYS A 42 -22.36 -40.66 4.99
C LYS A 42 -22.82 -39.74 3.86
N LEU A 43 -21.87 -39.03 3.24
CA LEU A 43 -22.12 -38.16 2.11
C LEU A 43 -22.43 -38.96 0.83
N GLN A 44 -21.81 -40.13 0.63
CA GLN A 44 -22.07 -41.05 -0.48
C GLN A 44 -23.56 -41.45 -0.54
N ASN A 45 -24.20 -41.68 0.61
CA ASN A 45 -25.63 -42.01 0.71
C ASN A 45 -26.58 -40.82 0.41
N THR A 46 -26.12 -39.58 0.59
CA THR A 46 -26.90 -38.36 0.32
C THR A 46 -26.62 -37.71 -1.04
N ARG A 47 -25.54 -38.11 -1.74
CA ARG A 47 -25.11 -37.56 -3.04
C ARG A 47 -26.03 -37.91 -4.22
N GLN A 48 -27.07 -38.72 -4.03
CA GLN A 48 -28.07 -38.95 -5.09
C GLN A 48 -28.99 -37.74 -5.35
N ALA A 49 -28.91 -36.65 -4.57
CA ALA A 49 -29.88 -35.54 -4.67
C ALA A 49 -29.32 -34.12 -4.87
N SER A 50 -28.01 -33.89 -5.03
CA SER A 50 -27.51 -32.51 -5.22
C SER A 50 -26.13 -32.43 -5.88
N ASP A 51 -26.09 -31.62 -6.95
CA ASP A 51 -24.99 -31.02 -7.74
C ASP A 51 -23.55 -31.60 -7.68
N PRO A 52 -22.91 -31.84 -8.84
CA PRO A 52 -21.52 -32.30 -8.95
C PRO A 52 -20.54 -31.13 -8.78
N GLY A 53 -20.51 -30.51 -7.59
CA GLY A 53 -19.74 -29.31 -7.31
C GLY A 53 -19.23 -29.21 -5.86
N ASP A 54 -18.23 -30.02 -5.54
CA ASP A 54 -16.93 -29.50 -5.04
C ASP A 54 -16.89 -28.67 -3.72
N LYS A 55 -17.57 -29.09 -2.65
CA LYS A 55 -17.38 -28.48 -1.30
C LYS A 55 -17.30 -29.45 -0.12
N SER A 56 -17.73 -30.70 -0.29
CA SER A 56 -17.85 -31.64 0.82
C SER A 56 -16.56 -32.42 1.10
N ASP A 57 -15.83 -32.81 0.05
CA ASP A 57 -14.54 -33.51 0.18
C ASP A 57 -13.44 -32.57 0.72
N ASP A 58 -13.43 -31.32 0.23
CA ASP A 58 -12.57 -30.24 0.73
C ASP A 58 -12.78 -29.98 2.24
N ARG A 59 -14.04 -30.02 2.72
CA ARG A 59 -14.38 -29.85 4.14
C ARG A 59 -13.82 -30.97 5.02
N PHE A 60 -13.95 -32.23 4.61
CA PHE A 60 -13.42 -33.37 5.37
C PHE A 60 -11.89 -33.25 5.51
N MET A 61 -11.20 -32.98 4.41
CA MET A 61 -9.75 -32.80 4.39
C MET A 61 -9.31 -31.63 5.29
N LYS A 62 -10.04 -30.52 5.27
CA LYS A 62 -9.77 -29.38 6.16
C LYS A 62 -9.94 -29.73 7.64
N VAL A 63 -11.01 -30.45 8.00
CA VAL A 63 -11.26 -30.92 9.38
C VAL A 63 -10.14 -31.84 9.86
N GLN A 64 -9.67 -32.75 9.00
CA GLN A 64 -8.57 -33.64 9.34
C GLN A 64 -7.27 -32.87 9.58
N LYS A 65 -6.90 -31.95 8.68
CA LYS A 65 -5.72 -31.07 8.85
C LYS A 65 -5.82 -30.23 10.12
N ALA A 66 -7.00 -29.68 10.42
CA ALA A 66 -7.22 -28.91 11.64
C ALA A 66 -6.97 -29.76 12.90
N TRP A 67 -7.39 -31.03 12.91
CA TRP A 67 -7.14 -31.95 14.01
C TRP A 67 -5.68 -32.36 14.14
N GLU A 68 -4.98 -32.59 13.03
CA GLU A 68 -3.53 -32.91 13.03
C GLU A 68 -2.73 -31.81 13.73
N ILE A 69 -3.13 -30.54 13.58
CA ILE A 69 -2.47 -29.40 14.21
C ILE A 69 -3.00 -29.11 15.62
N LEU A 70 -4.31 -29.00 15.80
CA LEU A 70 -4.92 -28.59 17.09
C LEU A 70 -5.02 -29.73 18.12
N GLY A 71 -4.93 -30.98 17.66
CA GLY A 71 -5.05 -32.18 18.50
C GLY A 71 -3.78 -32.52 19.30
N ASN A 72 -2.62 -31.94 18.97
CA ASN A 72 -1.38 -32.10 19.71
C ASN A 72 -0.95 -30.75 20.32
N SER A 73 -0.55 -30.76 21.59
CA SER A 73 -0.21 -29.55 22.33
C SER A 73 0.96 -28.78 21.73
N MET A 74 1.98 -29.48 21.24
CA MET A 74 3.17 -28.87 20.64
C MET A 74 2.86 -28.23 19.29
N SER A 75 2.13 -28.93 18.41
CA SER A 75 1.73 -28.38 17.10
C SER A 75 0.73 -27.23 17.24
N ARG A 76 -0.18 -27.30 18.23
CA ARG A 76 -1.09 -26.21 18.57
C ARG A 76 -0.32 -24.97 19.01
N ALA A 77 0.64 -25.12 19.93
CA ALA A 77 1.44 -23.99 20.40
C ALA A 77 2.23 -23.31 19.26
N LEU A 78 2.81 -24.10 18.35
CA LEU A 78 3.49 -23.57 17.16
C LEU A 78 2.51 -22.84 16.22
N TYR A 79 1.32 -23.40 16.02
CA TYR A 79 0.28 -22.77 15.21
C TYR A 79 -0.21 -21.46 15.82
N ASP A 80 -0.44 -21.43 17.14
CA ASP A 80 -0.89 -20.23 17.86
C ASP A 80 0.19 -19.12 17.82
N SER A 81 1.46 -19.50 17.94
CA SER A 81 2.59 -18.57 17.76
C SER A 81 2.61 -17.98 16.35
N LYS A 82 2.45 -18.84 15.32
CA LYS A 82 2.37 -18.40 13.92
C LYS A 82 1.17 -17.50 13.67
N LEU A 83 0.00 -17.82 14.22
CA LEU A 83 -1.22 -17.03 14.08
C LEU A 83 -1.05 -15.64 14.72
N ARG A 84 -0.38 -15.57 15.87
CA ARG A 84 0.00 -14.31 16.52
C ARG A 84 0.95 -13.49 15.67
N ALA A 85 2.00 -14.11 15.12
CA ALA A 85 2.94 -13.43 14.24
C ALA A 85 2.26 -12.90 12.96
N LEU A 86 1.38 -13.69 12.34
CA LEU A 86 0.61 -13.26 11.16
C LEU A 86 -0.32 -12.09 11.45
N ARG A 87 -0.87 -12.01 12.68
CA ARG A 87 -1.68 -10.86 13.11
C ARG A 87 -0.84 -9.60 13.26
N GLN A 88 0.34 -9.72 13.87
CA GLN A 88 1.30 -8.61 13.97
C GLN A 88 1.74 -8.13 12.59
N ASP A 89 2.02 -9.05 11.66
CA ASP A 89 2.42 -8.72 10.27
C ASP A 89 1.31 -8.01 9.49
N SER A 90 0.04 -8.36 9.74
CA SER A 90 -1.12 -7.77 9.08
C SER A 90 -1.55 -6.42 9.65
N GLU A 91 -1.04 -6.03 10.83
CA GLU A 91 -1.32 -4.74 11.49
C GLU A 91 -0.28 -3.67 11.18
N VAL A 92 0.84 -4.04 10.54
CA VAL A 92 1.83 -3.08 10.07
C VAL A 92 1.20 -2.21 8.98
N SER A 93 1.12 -0.92 9.26
CA SER A 93 0.49 0.09 8.41
C SER A 93 1.40 0.52 7.27
N GLU A 94 2.71 0.58 7.53
CA GLU A 94 3.72 1.05 6.60
C GLU A 94 5.11 0.53 7.02
N ASP A 95 5.98 0.33 6.03
CA ASP A 95 7.41 0.05 6.24
C ASP A 95 8.16 1.38 6.16
N ILE A 96 9.01 1.65 7.14
CA ILE A 96 9.76 2.92 7.28
C ILE A 96 11.24 2.59 7.20
N SER A 97 12.00 3.38 6.44
CA SER A 97 13.46 3.28 6.39
C SER A 97 14.11 4.04 7.55
N LEU A 98 15.31 3.63 7.97
CA LEU A 98 16.02 4.36 9.04
C LEU A 98 16.27 5.83 8.67
N GLU A 99 16.51 6.12 7.39
CA GLU A 99 16.75 7.45 6.86
C GLU A 99 15.54 8.39 6.98
N GLU A 100 14.33 7.85 7.13
CA GLU A 100 13.10 8.61 7.27
C GLU A 100 12.77 8.98 8.72
N MET A 101 13.50 8.44 9.71
CA MET A 101 13.25 8.75 11.11
C MET A 101 13.93 10.08 11.52
N MET A 102 13.24 10.85 12.35
CA MET A 102 13.81 12.00 13.04
C MET A 102 14.61 11.54 14.26
N VAL A 103 15.66 12.28 14.60
CA VAL A 103 16.54 11.95 15.72
C VAL A 103 16.57 13.09 16.70
N GLU A 104 16.30 12.81 17.98
CA GLU A 104 16.56 13.71 19.08
C GLU A 104 17.74 13.19 19.92
N ASP A 105 18.70 14.09 20.19
CA ASP A 105 19.93 13.79 20.91
C ASP A 105 19.91 14.51 22.25
N ASN A 106 19.53 13.77 23.29
CA ASN A 106 19.44 14.27 24.66
C ASN A 106 20.77 14.16 25.41
N GLY A 107 21.87 13.82 24.71
CA GLY A 107 23.23 13.71 25.28
C GLY A 107 23.54 12.38 25.96
N GLU A 108 22.54 11.69 26.52
CA GLU A 108 22.68 10.37 27.16
C GLU A 108 22.11 9.22 26.32
N ILE A 109 20.99 9.46 25.64
CA ILE A 109 20.24 8.48 24.84
C ILE A 109 19.79 9.19 23.55
N PHE A 110 19.89 8.49 22.43
CA PHE A 110 19.30 8.95 21.17
C PHE A 110 17.89 8.39 21.06
N GLU A 111 16.92 9.26 20.80
CA GLU A 111 15.55 8.85 20.51
C GLU A 111 15.27 9.05 19.02
N MET A 112 14.92 7.97 18.34
CA MET A 112 14.51 7.99 16.94
C MET A 112 12.99 7.98 16.89
N PHE A 113 12.37 8.89 16.15
CA PHE A 113 10.90 8.98 16.07
C PHE A 113 10.37 9.29 14.67
N TYR A 114 9.16 8.81 14.38
CA TYR A 114 8.44 9.05 13.12
C TYR A 114 6.98 9.43 13.40
N GLN A 115 6.44 10.39 12.66
CA GLN A 115 5.10 10.91 12.91
C GLN A 115 4.01 9.93 12.45
N CYS A 116 3.14 9.55 13.37
CA CYS A 116 1.95 8.77 13.07
C CYS A 116 0.83 9.66 12.54
N ARG A 117 -0.02 9.08 11.67
CA ARG A 117 -1.20 9.76 11.09
C ARG A 117 -2.26 10.20 12.12
N CYS A 118 -2.16 9.76 13.37
CA CYS A 118 -3.04 10.17 14.46
C CYS A 118 -2.57 11.46 15.17
N GLY A 119 -1.33 11.91 14.91
CA GLY A 119 -0.71 13.07 15.57
C GLY A 119 0.41 12.71 16.55
N ASP A 120 0.47 11.48 17.03
CA ASP A 120 1.53 10.98 17.90
C ASP A 120 2.72 10.41 17.12
N TYR A 121 3.65 9.75 17.82
CA TYR A 121 4.89 9.25 17.25
C TYR A 121 5.05 7.74 17.45
N PHE A 122 5.77 7.14 16.52
CA PHE A 122 6.46 5.87 16.71
C PHE A 122 7.87 6.23 17.16
N SER A 123 8.32 5.73 18.31
CA SER A 123 9.70 5.99 18.77
C SER A 123 10.42 4.71 19.18
N ILE A 124 11.74 4.77 19.10
CA ILE A 124 12.67 3.74 19.57
C ILE A 124 13.92 4.44 20.08
N ASP A 125 14.39 4.01 21.26
CA ASP A 125 15.57 4.59 21.89
C ASP A 125 16.83 3.76 21.61
N SER A 126 18.00 4.37 21.85
CA SER A 126 19.28 3.68 21.65
C SER A 126 19.46 2.45 22.55
N SER A 127 18.83 2.42 23.73
CA SER A 127 18.89 1.27 24.65
C SER A 127 18.11 0.06 24.11
N GLU A 128 17.02 0.29 23.38
CA GLU A 128 16.22 -0.75 22.72
C GLU A 128 16.97 -1.35 21.53
N PHE A 129 17.65 -0.51 20.75
CA PHE A 129 18.57 -0.98 19.72
C PHE A 129 19.68 -1.87 20.30
N GLU A 130 20.30 -1.45 21.41
CA GLU A 130 21.34 -2.25 22.09
C GLU A 130 20.83 -3.60 22.60
N LYS A 131 19.61 -3.64 23.17
CA LYS A 131 18.97 -4.90 23.59
C LYS A 131 18.74 -5.86 22.42
N MET A 132 18.53 -5.32 21.22
CA MET A 132 18.38 -6.11 20.00
C MET A 132 19.72 -6.45 19.34
N GLY A 133 20.83 -6.02 19.92
CA GLY A 133 22.18 -6.31 19.45
C GLY A 133 22.75 -5.30 18.46
N TYR A 134 22.12 -4.14 18.28
CA TYR A 134 22.63 -3.08 17.42
C TYR A 134 23.45 -2.08 18.22
N THR A 135 24.65 -1.78 17.74
CA THR A 135 25.50 -0.75 18.36
C THR A 135 25.35 0.56 17.62
N LEU A 136 24.99 1.63 18.33
CA LEU A 136 24.90 2.98 17.80
C LEU A 136 26.19 3.73 18.10
N SER A 137 26.88 4.23 17.08
CA SER A 137 28.06 5.10 17.26
C SER A 137 27.78 6.53 16.83
N ARG A 138 28.31 7.48 17.61
CA ARG A 138 28.20 8.93 17.39
C ARG A 138 29.51 9.47 16.83
N ASP A 139 29.52 9.90 15.58
CA ASP A 139 30.61 10.68 14.97
C ASP A 139 30.08 12.08 14.66
N GLU A 140 30.50 13.11 15.41
CA GLU A 140 30.25 14.59 15.34
C GLU A 140 28.93 15.17 14.74
N CYS A 141 28.30 14.56 13.73
CA CYS A 141 26.95 14.86 13.20
C CYS A 141 26.21 13.60 12.67
N ARG A 142 26.64 12.38 13.04
CA ARG A 142 26.23 11.14 12.38
C ARG A 142 26.00 10.02 13.38
N ILE A 143 24.84 9.39 13.27
CA ILE A 143 24.53 8.14 13.95
C ILE A 143 24.68 7.01 12.94
N SER A 144 25.50 6.02 13.26
CA SER A 144 25.61 4.80 12.47
C SER A 144 25.25 3.59 13.31
N ILE A 145 24.39 2.73 12.74
CA ILE A 145 23.99 1.46 13.33
C ILE A 145 24.93 0.37 12.82
N GLN A 146 25.65 -0.30 13.73
CA GLN A 146 26.42 -1.49 13.39
C GLN A 146 25.54 -2.72 13.61
N THR A 147 25.28 -3.46 12.53
CA THR A 147 24.60 -4.76 12.60
C THR A 147 25.64 -5.88 12.79
N PRO A 148 25.48 -6.77 13.77
CA PRO A 148 26.42 -7.88 13.99
C PRO A 148 26.42 -8.92 12.86
N ASP A 149 25.27 -9.10 12.18
CA ASP A 149 25.07 -10.12 11.15
C ASP A 149 24.42 -9.51 9.90
N ALA A 150 24.88 -9.95 8.71
CA ALA A 150 24.58 -9.42 7.39
C ALA A 150 23.15 -9.73 6.86
N PHE A 151 22.14 -9.63 7.70
CA PHE A 151 20.73 -9.77 7.31
C PHE A 151 19.99 -8.44 7.48
N PRO A 152 19.08 -8.07 6.56
CA PRO A 152 18.20 -6.93 6.77
C PRO A 152 17.36 -7.23 8.01
N ALA A 153 17.62 -6.46 9.06
CA ALA A 153 16.87 -6.53 10.28
C ALA A 153 15.63 -5.67 10.15
N SER A 154 14.54 -6.04 10.83
CA SER A 154 13.37 -5.17 10.92
C SER A 154 12.81 -5.18 12.32
N VAL A 155 12.30 -4.05 12.76
CA VAL A 155 11.71 -3.85 14.09
C VAL A 155 10.31 -3.29 13.92
N VAL A 156 9.33 -3.83 14.64
CA VAL A 156 7.96 -3.30 14.61
C VAL A 156 7.80 -2.29 15.74
N LEU A 157 7.46 -1.05 15.38
CA LEU A 157 7.24 0.06 16.32
C LEU A 157 5.74 0.33 16.49
N PRO A 158 5.20 0.27 17.72
CA PRO A 158 3.83 0.67 18.00
C PRO A 158 3.71 2.19 18.14
N CYS A 159 2.55 2.74 17.78
CA CYS A 159 2.25 4.14 18.07
C CYS A 159 1.93 4.33 19.56
N GLY A 160 2.40 5.43 20.17
CA GLY A 160 2.13 5.74 21.58
C GLY A 160 0.66 5.96 21.94
N SER A 161 -0.20 6.29 20.98
CA SER A 161 -1.58 6.75 21.25
C SER A 161 -2.66 6.09 20.39
N CYS A 162 -2.29 5.22 19.46
CA CYS A 162 -3.27 4.47 18.66
C CYS A 162 -2.81 3.02 18.43
N SER A 163 -3.64 2.22 17.74
CA SER A 163 -3.34 0.82 17.45
C SER A 163 -2.48 0.60 16.19
N LEU A 164 -1.98 1.68 15.57
CA LEU A 164 -1.13 1.56 14.39
C LEU A 164 0.26 1.04 14.80
N GLN A 165 0.82 0.23 13.92
CA GLN A 165 2.18 -0.27 14.01
C GLN A 165 2.88 -0.02 12.68
N VAL A 166 4.19 0.19 12.70
CA VAL A 166 5.02 0.37 11.51
C VAL A 166 6.24 -0.53 11.62
N ARG A 167 6.81 -0.93 10.49
CA ARG A 167 8.02 -1.75 10.47
C ARG A 167 9.19 -0.90 10.05
N LEU A 168 10.11 -0.67 10.98
CA LEU A 168 11.39 -0.05 10.72
C LEU A 168 12.34 -1.06 10.06
N LEU A 169 12.84 -0.74 8.88
CA LEU A 169 13.80 -1.53 8.12
C LEU A 169 15.23 -1.07 8.43
N ILE A 170 16.04 -1.98 8.99
CA ILE A 170 17.44 -1.79 9.34
C ILE A 170 18.29 -2.51 8.28
N ASN A 171 18.63 -1.81 7.20
CA ASN A 171 19.43 -2.37 6.12
C ASN A 171 20.92 -2.37 6.47
N ALA A 172 21.57 -3.55 6.36
CA ALA A 172 23.01 -3.71 6.52
C ALA A 172 23.83 -3.24 5.30
N ASP A 173 23.20 -3.07 4.12
CA ASP A 173 23.88 -2.78 2.84
C ASP A 173 23.88 -1.30 2.45
N ALA A 174 23.52 -0.40 3.36
CA ALA A 174 23.78 1.01 3.16
C ALA A 174 25.30 1.24 3.28
N LYS A 175 25.98 1.53 2.17
CA LYS A 175 27.26 2.26 2.19
C LYS A 175 27.11 3.41 3.20
N LYS A 176 27.62 3.27 4.44
CA LYS A 176 27.45 4.24 5.53
C LYS A 176 26.05 4.89 5.49
N GLY A 177 25.02 4.22 6.01
CA GLY A 177 23.71 4.85 6.25
C GLY A 177 23.92 6.22 6.90
N GLU A 178 23.60 7.27 6.14
CA GLU A 178 23.82 8.66 6.51
C GLU A 178 22.57 9.18 7.18
N LEU A 179 22.46 9.00 8.50
CA LEU A 179 21.50 9.75 9.29
C LEU A 179 22.00 11.19 9.39
N THR A 180 21.67 12.03 8.42
CA THR A 180 21.82 13.48 8.55
C THR A 180 20.76 13.97 9.52
N GLY A 181 21.11 14.03 10.80
CA GLY A 181 20.26 14.67 11.79
C GLY A 181 20.01 16.12 11.39
N ALA A 182 18.74 16.50 11.23
CA ALA A 182 18.37 17.90 11.24
C ALA A 182 18.61 18.42 12.67
N TYR A 183 19.79 18.97 12.90
CA TYR A 183 20.17 19.62 14.15
C TYR A 183 19.20 20.79 14.41
N LEU A 184 18.27 20.65 15.35
CA LEU A 184 17.57 21.78 15.94
C LEU A 184 18.23 22.10 17.28
N ARG A 185 19.26 22.95 17.24
CA ARG A 185 19.59 23.76 18.42
C ARG A 185 18.55 24.86 18.52
N GLU A 186 18.00 25.06 19.72
CA GLU A 186 17.27 26.28 20.04
C GLU A 186 18.14 27.50 19.69
N GLY A 187 17.70 28.30 18.72
CA GLY A 187 18.21 29.66 18.52
C GLY A 187 18.89 30.03 17.20
N GLU A 188 19.02 29.14 16.19
CA GLU A 188 19.54 29.52 14.87
C GLU A 188 18.65 29.01 13.73
N ALA A 189 18.37 29.87 12.75
CA ALA A 189 17.50 29.59 11.63
C ALA A 189 18.01 28.41 10.78
N CYS A 190 17.09 27.52 10.38
CA CYS A 190 17.35 26.35 9.56
C CYS A 190 18.19 26.68 8.31
N PRO A 191 19.15 25.82 7.91
CA PRO A 191 19.66 25.82 6.56
C PRO A 191 18.66 25.08 5.66
N HIS A 192 17.43 25.59 5.59
CA HIS A 192 16.65 25.33 4.39
C HIS A 192 17.34 26.16 3.31
N GLN A 193 17.84 25.51 2.25
CA GLN A 193 18.17 26.23 1.03
C GLN A 193 17.00 27.18 0.76
N PRO A 194 17.24 28.49 0.56
CA PRO A 194 16.15 29.43 0.40
C PRO A 194 15.25 28.92 -0.72
N PRO A 195 13.92 29.11 -0.62
CA PRO A 195 12.98 28.55 -1.60
C PRO A 195 13.35 28.89 -3.05
N GLU A 196 14.05 30.01 -3.26
CA GLU A 196 14.65 30.41 -4.53
C GLU A 196 15.68 29.41 -5.09
N THR A 197 16.55 28.84 -4.24
CA THR A 197 17.56 27.84 -4.63
C THR A 197 16.91 26.51 -5.00
N LEU A 198 15.95 26.05 -4.21
CA LEU A 198 15.20 24.82 -4.51
C LEU A 198 14.40 24.97 -5.82
N MET A 199 13.75 26.11 -6.04
CA MET A 199 13.07 26.37 -7.30
C MET A 199 14.04 26.41 -8.48
N ALA A 200 15.21 27.05 -8.33
CA ALA A 200 16.23 27.07 -9.37
C ALA A 200 16.77 25.68 -9.72
N GLU A 201 16.92 24.79 -8.73
CA GLU A 201 17.32 23.40 -8.94
C GLU A 201 16.24 22.61 -9.69
N ILE A 202 14.98 22.78 -9.33
CA ILE A 202 13.83 22.18 -10.02
C ILE A 202 13.76 22.65 -11.47
N ASP A 203 13.85 23.96 -11.72
CA ASP A 203 13.81 24.53 -13.07
C ASP A 203 14.98 24.04 -13.92
N THR A 204 16.17 23.93 -13.32
CA THR A 204 17.34 23.37 -13.99
C THR A 204 17.13 21.91 -14.36
N ALA A 205 16.51 21.11 -13.49
CA ALA A 205 16.21 19.71 -13.74
C ALA A 205 15.17 19.53 -14.85
N ILE A 206 14.10 20.33 -14.85
CA ILE A 206 13.07 20.35 -15.90
C ILE A 206 13.71 20.71 -17.24
N SER A 207 14.50 21.80 -17.27
CA SER A 207 15.13 22.29 -18.48
C SER A 207 16.12 21.28 -19.09
N LYS A 208 16.90 20.58 -18.25
CA LYS A 208 17.78 19.49 -18.68
C LYS A 208 17.00 18.31 -19.27
N LEU A 209 15.88 17.93 -18.64
CA LEU A 209 15.04 16.84 -19.12
C LEU A 209 14.40 17.19 -20.47
N GLU A 210 13.89 18.40 -20.61
CA GLU A 210 13.31 18.89 -21.87
C GLU A 210 14.34 18.95 -22.99
N TYR A 211 15.55 19.46 -22.69
CA TYR A 211 16.66 19.48 -23.64
C TYR A 211 17.04 18.07 -24.08
N SER A 212 17.16 17.12 -23.14
CA SER A 212 17.50 15.73 -23.47
C SER A 212 16.43 15.04 -24.33
N ARG A 213 15.15 15.37 -24.10
CA ARG A 213 14.04 14.84 -24.88
C ARG A 213 14.01 15.44 -26.29
N ALA A 214 14.31 16.74 -26.40
CA ALA A 214 14.38 17.43 -27.68
C ALA A 214 15.56 16.93 -28.54
N THR A 215 16.73 16.69 -27.95
CA THR A 215 17.88 16.14 -28.67
C THR A 215 17.68 14.69 -29.08
N ALA A 216 17.01 13.87 -28.26
CA ALA A 216 16.66 12.49 -28.64
C ALA A 216 15.72 12.42 -29.87
N LEU A 217 14.88 13.44 -30.10
CA LEU A 217 14.01 13.53 -31.28
C LEU A 217 14.77 13.94 -32.56
N LEU A 218 15.90 14.64 -32.41
CA LEU A 218 16.75 15.04 -33.54
C LEU A 218 17.69 13.92 -34.01
N ASP A 219 17.94 12.91 -33.16
CA ASP A 219 18.87 11.82 -33.41
C ASP A 219 18.19 10.50 -33.87
N SER A 220 16.93 10.58 -34.28
CA SER A 220 16.19 9.43 -34.82
C SER A 220 16.36 9.33 -36.35
N PRO A 221 16.98 8.27 -36.91
CA PRO A 221 16.87 7.99 -38.34
C PRO A 221 15.44 7.56 -38.66
N SER A 222 14.87 8.13 -39.72
CA SER A 222 13.53 7.84 -40.22
C SER A 222 13.30 6.35 -40.50
N PRO A 223 12.13 5.80 -40.12
CA PRO A 223 11.64 4.57 -40.73
C PRO A 223 10.43 4.83 -41.63
N THR A 224 10.50 4.17 -42.77
CA THR A 224 9.48 3.99 -43.82
C THR A 224 8.22 3.25 -43.30
N PRO A 225 7.08 3.35 -44.02
CA PRO A 225 5.82 2.80 -43.55
C PRO A 225 5.69 1.33 -43.95
N THR A 226 5.48 0.45 -42.96
CA THR A 226 5.00 -0.91 -43.22
C THR A 226 3.86 -1.27 -42.28
N ASN A 227 2.72 -1.54 -42.89
CA ASN A 227 1.55 -2.20 -42.33
C ASN A 227 1.93 -3.44 -41.52
N THR A 228 1.38 -3.60 -40.31
CA THR A 228 0.82 -4.90 -39.90
C THR A 228 -0.15 -4.75 -38.73
N LEU A 229 -1.38 -5.17 -38.98
CA LEU A 229 -2.40 -5.48 -37.98
C LEU A 229 -1.87 -6.49 -36.97
N LYS A 230 -2.13 -6.25 -35.68
CA LYS A 230 -2.37 -7.34 -34.71
C LYS A 230 -3.37 -6.88 -33.66
N THR A 231 -4.63 -7.18 -33.99
CA THR A 231 -5.77 -7.23 -33.09
C THR A 231 -5.48 -8.24 -31.98
N SER A 232 -5.47 -7.77 -30.74
CA SER A 232 -5.51 -8.59 -29.52
C SER A 232 -6.79 -8.22 -28.79
N MET A 233 -7.76 -9.13 -28.81
CA MET A 233 -8.98 -9.03 -28.01
C MET A 233 -8.77 -9.74 -26.68
N CYS A 234 -9.13 -9.07 -25.59
CA CYS A 234 -9.68 -9.70 -24.39
C CYS A 234 -10.97 -8.96 -24.03
N SER A 235 -12.06 -9.71 -24.05
CA SER A 235 -13.44 -9.27 -23.89
C SER A 235 -13.76 -8.87 -22.44
N GLY A 236 -14.50 -7.77 -22.28
CA GLY A 236 -15.08 -7.32 -21.02
C GLY A 236 -16.33 -6.50 -21.27
N SER A 237 -17.44 -7.22 -21.45
CA SER A 237 -18.85 -6.87 -21.33
C SER A 237 -19.27 -5.39 -21.18
N GLY A 238 -20.05 -4.94 -22.17
CA GLY A 238 -21.13 -3.97 -21.97
C GLY A 238 -20.74 -2.49 -22.05
N ALA A 239 -20.56 -1.97 -23.26
CA ALA A 239 -20.52 -0.52 -23.46
C ALA A 239 -21.44 -0.12 -24.60
N ASN A 240 -22.53 0.53 -24.22
CA ASN A 240 -23.36 1.38 -25.06
C ASN A 240 -22.44 2.24 -25.98
N PRO A 241 -22.69 2.40 -27.30
CA PRO A 241 -21.80 3.10 -28.25
C PRO A 241 -21.53 4.59 -27.94
N GLN A 242 -22.08 5.07 -26.84
CA GLN A 242 -22.12 6.46 -26.43
C GLN A 242 -20.85 6.90 -25.67
N TYR A 243 -20.15 5.98 -24.99
CA TYR A 243 -19.01 6.29 -24.12
C TYR A 243 -17.71 5.63 -24.63
N ASP A 244 -16.65 6.43 -24.74
CA ASP A 244 -15.32 6.00 -25.21
C ASP A 244 -14.26 6.63 -24.32
N VAL A 245 -13.64 5.80 -23.48
CA VAL A 245 -12.64 6.23 -22.48
C VAL A 245 -11.42 6.85 -23.15
N ARG A 246 -10.98 6.35 -24.31
CA ARG A 246 -9.81 6.89 -25.02
C ARG A 246 -10.11 8.27 -25.59
N MET A 247 -11.32 8.43 -26.14
CA MET A 247 -11.78 9.73 -26.65
C MET A 247 -11.97 10.73 -25.51
N ALA A 248 -12.50 10.30 -24.37
CA ALA A 248 -12.67 11.13 -23.17
C ALA A 248 -11.33 11.66 -22.63
N ASP A 249 -10.31 10.78 -22.51
CA ASP A 249 -8.97 11.14 -22.05
C ASP A 249 -8.25 12.07 -23.01
N GLY A 250 -8.37 11.82 -24.33
CA GLY A 250 -7.80 12.69 -25.36
C GLY A 250 -8.37 14.11 -25.29
N ALA A 251 -9.70 14.21 -25.19
CA ALA A 251 -10.38 15.49 -25.06
C ALA A 251 -10.04 16.20 -23.74
N TYR A 252 -9.91 15.49 -22.62
CA TYR A 252 -9.49 16.07 -21.35
C TYR A 252 -8.09 16.70 -21.45
N ARG A 253 -7.14 15.98 -22.05
CA ARG A 253 -5.76 16.46 -22.25
C ARG A 253 -5.72 17.72 -23.11
N SER A 254 -6.47 17.74 -24.22
CA SER A 254 -6.60 18.93 -25.07
C SER A 254 -7.22 20.11 -24.32
N GLY A 255 -8.26 19.87 -23.51
CA GLY A 255 -8.88 20.91 -22.70
C GLY A 255 -7.92 21.52 -21.67
N CYS A 256 -7.13 20.70 -20.98
CA CYS A 256 -6.11 21.17 -20.05
C CYS A 256 -4.99 21.97 -20.75
N ALA A 257 -4.60 21.55 -21.96
CA ALA A 257 -3.62 22.29 -22.76
C ALA A 257 -4.16 23.66 -23.20
N SER A 258 -5.43 23.75 -23.62
CA SER A 258 -6.08 25.02 -23.96
C SER A 258 -6.24 25.94 -22.74
N LEU A 259 -6.50 25.39 -21.54
CA LEU A 259 -6.50 26.15 -20.29
C LEU A 259 -5.13 26.76 -20.00
N ALA A 260 -4.06 25.97 -20.12
CA ALA A 260 -2.70 26.45 -19.93
C ALA A 260 -2.32 27.53 -20.96
N ALA A 261 -2.85 27.43 -22.19
CA ALA A 261 -2.66 28.42 -23.25
C ALA A 261 -3.56 29.66 -23.11
N GLY A 262 -4.40 29.77 -22.08
CA GLY A 262 -5.32 30.89 -21.87
C GLY A 262 -6.51 30.93 -22.84
N LYS A 263 -6.72 29.88 -23.63
CA LYS A 263 -7.81 29.78 -24.62
C LYS A 263 -9.04 29.14 -23.99
N LEU A 264 -9.80 29.95 -23.26
CA LEU A 264 -10.90 29.45 -22.42
C LEU A 264 -12.07 28.85 -23.23
N ASP A 265 -12.38 29.37 -24.42
CA ASP A 265 -13.44 28.83 -25.28
C ASP A 265 -13.11 27.43 -25.81
N GLU A 266 -11.89 27.25 -26.34
CA GLU A 266 -11.39 25.94 -26.79
C GLU A 266 -11.33 24.96 -25.62
N ALA A 267 -10.89 25.41 -24.45
CA ALA A 267 -10.85 24.61 -23.23
C ALA A 267 -12.25 24.11 -22.83
N LEU A 268 -13.26 24.98 -22.81
CA LEU A 268 -14.64 24.58 -22.51
C LEU A 268 -15.17 23.56 -23.51
N GLN A 269 -14.90 23.74 -24.80
CA GLN A 269 -15.35 22.82 -25.83
C GLN A 269 -14.77 21.42 -25.60
N TYR A 270 -13.46 21.31 -25.38
CA TYR A 270 -12.79 20.03 -25.15
C TYR A 270 -13.23 19.35 -23.85
N LEU A 271 -13.43 20.11 -22.76
CA LEU A 271 -13.90 19.57 -21.49
C LEU A 271 -15.33 19.01 -21.59
N ASN A 272 -16.22 19.67 -22.34
CA ASN A 272 -17.57 19.16 -22.59
C ASN A 272 -17.57 17.89 -23.44
N VAL A 273 -16.70 17.82 -24.45
CA VAL A 273 -16.50 16.59 -25.23
C VAL A 273 -16.02 15.45 -24.33
N SER A 274 -15.06 15.70 -23.44
CA SER A 274 -14.58 14.73 -22.47
C SER A 274 -15.70 14.22 -21.55
N LEU A 275 -16.53 15.13 -21.02
CA LEU A 275 -17.68 14.77 -20.18
C LEU A 275 -18.71 13.92 -20.92
N SER A 276 -18.99 14.22 -22.19
CA SER A 276 -19.96 13.46 -22.99
C SER A 276 -19.52 12.03 -23.30
N LYS A 277 -18.20 11.78 -23.31
CA LYS A 277 -17.60 10.48 -23.59
C LYS A 277 -17.20 9.71 -22.34
N CYS A 278 -17.21 10.38 -21.18
CA CYS A 278 -16.91 9.78 -19.89
C CYS A 278 -18.07 8.88 -19.43
N PRO A 279 -17.80 7.61 -19.08
CA PRO A 279 -18.80 6.72 -18.52
C PRO A 279 -19.40 7.27 -17.20
N PRO A 280 -20.74 7.25 -17.02
CA PRO A 280 -21.39 7.86 -15.86
C PRO A 280 -21.12 7.11 -14.52
N ASP A 281 -20.63 5.87 -14.58
CA ASP A 281 -20.16 5.11 -13.41
C ASP A 281 -18.88 5.70 -12.79
N LYS A 282 -18.13 6.52 -13.53
CA LYS A 282 -16.92 7.20 -13.05
C LYS A 282 -17.25 8.52 -12.38
N THR A 283 -17.98 8.46 -11.27
CA THR A 283 -18.47 9.63 -10.51
C THR A 283 -17.38 10.66 -10.17
N SER A 284 -16.19 10.21 -9.75
CA SER A 284 -15.05 11.09 -9.46
C SER A 284 -14.52 11.82 -10.70
N ALA A 285 -14.52 11.17 -11.87
CA ALA A 285 -14.06 11.79 -13.12
C ALA A 285 -15.08 12.80 -13.63
N VAL A 286 -16.37 12.44 -13.59
CA VAL A 286 -17.49 13.33 -13.94
C VAL A 286 -17.50 14.58 -13.05
N ALA A 287 -17.35 14.43 -11.73
CA ALA A 287 -17.32 15.55 -10.79
C ALA A 287 -16.14 16.50 -11.06
N LYS A 288 -14.94 15.96 -11.35
CA LYS A 288 -13.77 16.77 -11.74
C LYS A 288 -14.01 17.55 -13.03
N LEU A 289 -14.57 16.90 -14.05
CA LEU A 289 -14.90 17.54 -15.32
C LEU A 289 -15.94 18.65 -15.14
N GLN A 290 -17.00 18.41 -14.37
CA GLN A 290 -18.01 19.43 -14.05
C GLN A 290 -17.41 20.62 -13.29
N SER A 291 -16.53 20.36 -12.33
CA SER A 291 -15.82 21.42 -11.59
C SER A 291 -14.93 22.26 -12.52
N LEU A 292 -14.19 21.64 -13.42
CA LEU A 292 -13.33 22.35 -14.38
C LEU A 292 -14.16 23.17 -15.36
N ILE A 293 -15.24 22.60 -15.90
CA ILE A 293 -16.16 23.32 -16.80
C ILE A 293 -16.73 24.56 -16.09
N SER A 294 -17.21 24.39 -14.85
CA SER A 294 -17.73 25.52 -14.07
C SER A 294 -16.68 26.61 -13.84
N LEU A 295 -15.45 26.24 -13.50
CA LEU A 295 -14.36 27.20 -13.29
C LEU A 295 -14.04 27.97 -14.58
N THR A 296 -13.89 27.27 -15.70
CA THR A 296 -13.59 27.88 -17.00
C THR A 296 -14.71 28.81 -17.47
N SER A 297 -15.98 28.42 -17.26
CA SER A 297 -17.13 29.29 -17.57
C SER A 297 -17.15 30.57 -16.72
N GLN A 298 -16.79 30.48 -15.43
CA GLN A 298 -16.67 31.66 -14.58
C GLN A 298 -15.52 32.58 -15.01
N GLN A 299 -14.41 32.02 -15.48
CA GLN A 299 -13.28 32.80 -16.00
C GLN A 299 -13.64 33.52 -17.30
N LEU A 300 -14.41 32.87 -18.19
CA LEU A 300 -14.94 33.51 -19.40
C LEU A 300 -15.85 34.70 -19.11
N GLN A 301 -16.70 34.60 -18.10
CA GLN A 301 -17.60 35.69 -17.69
C GLN A 301 -16.86 36.87 -17.02
N LYS A 302 -15.64 36.65 -16.53
CA LYS A 302 -14.82 37.68 -15.85
C LYS A 302 -13.89 38.44 -16.80
N LEU A 303 -13.81 38.04 -18.08
CA LEU A 303 -13.04 38.77 -19.08
C LEU A 303 -13.77 40.08 -19.43
N PRO A 304 -13.14 41.26 -19.25
CA PRO A 304 -13.71 42.51 -19.73
C PRO A 304 -13.80 42.47 -21.25
N SER A 305 -14.98 42.80 -21.77
CA SER A 305 -15.30 42.96 -23.19
C SER A 305 -14.48 44.07 -23.86
#